data_AF-A0A969X7C2-F1
#
_entry.id   AF-A0A969X7C2-F1
#
_cell.length_a   1.000
_cell.length_b   1.000
_cell.length_c   1.000
_cell.angle_alpha   90.00
_cell.angle_beta   90.00
_cell.angle_gamma   90.00
#
_symmetry.space_group_name_H-M   'P 1'
#
loop_
_entity.id
_entity.type
_entity.pdbx_description
1 polymer ?
#
loop_
_entity_poly.entity_id
_entity_poly.type
_entity_poly.pdbx_seq_one_letter_code
_entity_poly.pdbx_strand_id
1 'polypeptide(L)'
;MPSTRIKKMVDSLGKHRQVSSQKTFKKQEAIYAEPDPPLPPEIVRYLTAQGYLKLYSHQVEVVEKARQDENIVLVTSTASGKTLAFIIPALERLAMNADATALFIYPMKALAYD
;
A
#
# COMPACT_ATOMS: atom_id res chain seq x y z
N MET A 1 -4.36 18.09 -11.45
CA MET A 1 -5.09 18.04 -12.75
C MET A 1 -4.15 17.44 -13.78
N PRO A 2 -4.54 16.45 -14.61
CA PRO A 2 -3.66 15.99 -15.68
C PRO A 2 -3.29 17.20 -16.53
N SER A 3 -2.00 17.33 -16.89
CA SER A 3 -1.58 18.42 -17.75
C SER A 3 -2.42 18.37 -19.03
N THR A 4 -2.88 19.52 -19.50
CA THR A 4 -3.72 19.65 -20.71
C THR A 4 -3.10 18.94 -21.92
N ARG A 5 -1.78 18.75 -21.90
CA ARG A 5 -0.98 18.04 -22.90
C ARG A 5 -1.23 16.53 -22.93
N ILE A 6 -1.28 15.86 -21.77
CA ILE A 6 -1.52 14.40 -21.71
C ILE A 6 -2.93 14.08 -22.19
N LYS A 7 -3.93 14.86 -21.76
CA LYS A 7 -5.33 14.66 -22.18
C LYS A 7 -5.48 14.79 -23.71
N LYS A 8 -4.89 15.84 -24.30
CA LYS A 8 -4.87 16.04 -25.76
C LYS A 8 -4.19 14.87 -26.50
N MET A 9 -3.12 14.31 -25.95
CA MET A 9 -2.42 13.17 -26.53
C MET A 9 -3.29 11.91 -26.54
N VAL A 10 -3.92 11.59 -25.41
CA VAL A 10 -4.84 10.44 -25.28
C VAL A 10 -6.02 10.57 -26.24
N ASP A 11 -6.63 11.76 -26.33
CA ASP A 11 -7.75 12.03 -27.24
C ASP A 11 -7.35 11.90 -28.72
N SER A 12 -6.10 12.22 -29.07
CA SER A 12 -5.57 12.05 -30.42
C SER A 12 -5.34 10.58 -30.79
N LEU A 13 -4.88 9.76 -29.84
CA LEU A 13 -4.64 8.33 -30.05
C LEU A 13 -5.96 7.56 -30.23
N GLY A 14 -7.00 7.89 -29.48
CA GLY A 14 -8.32 7.25 -29.60
C GLY A 14 -8.98 7.43 -30.98
N LYS A 15 -8.58 8.44 -31.75
CA LYS A 15 -9.06 8.69 -33.12
C LYS A 15 -8.25 7.96 -34.20
N HIS A 16 -7.15 7.30 -33.82
CA HIS A 16 -6.26 6.64 -34.76
C HIS A 16 -6.84 5.29 -35.22
N ARG A 17 -6.84 5.03 -36.53
CA ARG A 17 -7.47 3.83 -37.13
C ARG A 17 -6.89 2.48 -36.67
N GLN A 18 -5.76 2.49 -35.96
CA GLN A 18 -5.11 1.29 -35.43
C GLN A 18 -5.56 0.93 -34.00
N VAL A 19 -6.35 1.77 -33.33
CA VAL A 19 -6.92 1.47 -32.02
C VAL A 19 -8.23 0.70 -32.20
N SER A 20 -8.26 -0.56 -31.77
CA SER A 20 -9.45 -1.42 -31.88
C SER A 20 -10.43 -1.25 -30.70
N SER A 21 -9.94 -0.85 -29.52
CA SER A 21 -10.78 -0.61 -28.35
C SER A 21 -10.13 0.36 -27.37
N GLN A 22 -10.97 1.09 -26.63
CA GLN A 22 -10.55 2.00 -25.57
C GLN A 22 -11.48 1.83 -24.37
N LYS A 23 -10.91 1.68 -23.18
CA LYS A 23 -11.67 1.56 -21.92
C LYS A 23 -11.13 2.55 -20.89
N THR A 24 -12.04 3.27 -20.26
CA THR A 24 -11.73 4.22 -19.18
C THR A 24 -12.23 3.65 -17.86
N PHE A 25 -11.36 3.64 -16.86
CA PHE A 25 -11.71 3.26 -15.49
C PHE A 25 -11.99 4.51 -14.66
N LYS A 26 -12.96 4.44 -13.75
CA LYS A 26 -13.25 5.54 -12.84
C LYS A 26 -12.09 5.74 -11.87
N LYS A 27 -11.79 7.00 -11.55
CA LYS A 27 -10.91 7.33 -10.43
C LYS A 27 -11.52 6.75 -9.15
N GLN A 28 -10.69 6.16 -8.31
CA GLN A 28 -11.06 5.73 -6.96
C GLN A 28 -10.43 6.70 -5.97
N GLU A 29 -11.22 7.17 -5.01
CA GLU A 29 -10.70 7.95 -3.89
C GLU A 29 -10.10 7.03 -2.83
N ALA A 30 -9.16 7.57 -2.07
CA ALA A 30 -8.55 6.86 -0.95
C ALA A 30 -9.56 6.65 0.19
N ILE A 31 -9.58 5.44 0.75
CA ILE A 31 -10.29 5.13 1.99
C ILE A 31 -9.25 4.92 3.08
N TYR A 32 -9.38 5.69 4.16
CA TYR A 32 -8.50 5.66 5.32
C TYR A 32 -9.22 5.07 6.53
N ALA A 33 -8.47 4.49 7.45
CA ALA A 33 -8.96 3.99 8.72
C ALA A 33 -7.89 4.17 9.81
N GLU A 34 -8.27 3.92 11.05
CA GLU A 34 -7.38 3.88 12.21
C GLU A 34 -7.51 2.52 12.87
N PRO A 35 -6.40 1.85 13.26
CA PRO A 35 -6.47 0.56 13.91
C PRO A 35 -6.97 0.67 15.35
N ASP A 36 -7.74 -0.32 15.78
CA ASP A 36 -8.18 -0.48 17.17
C ASP A 36 -7.72 -1.84 17.73
N PRO A 37 -6.83 -1.88 18.74
CA PRO A 37 -6.23 -0.75 19.44
C PRO A 37 -5.27 0.09 18.57
N PRO A 38 -4.96 1.34 18.93
CA PRO A 38 -3.99 2.15 18.19
C PRO A 38 -2.62 1.47 18.07
N LEU A 39 -1.84 1.86 17.05
CA LEU A 39 -0.44 1.41 16.95
C LEU A 39 0.40 1.95 18.13
N PRO A 40 1.47 1.24 18.52
CA PRO A 40 2.41 1.72 19.52
C PRO A 40 2.95 3.14 19.18
N PRO A 41 3.09 4.04 20.16
CA PRO A 41 3.48 5.44 19.92
C PRO A 41 4.79 5.61 19.15
N GLU A 42 5.75 4.72 19.37
CA GLU A 42 7.03 4.69 18.66
C GLU A 42 6.88 4.39 17.17
N ILE A 43 5.95 3.51 16.80
CA ILE A 43 5.62 3.20 15.41
C ILE A 43 4.90 4.40 14.78
N VAL A 44 3.91 4.98 15.48
CA VAL A 44 3.20 6.18 15.00
C VAL A 44 4.17 7.34 14.73
N ARG A 45 5.11 7.59 15.64
CA ARG A 45 6.16 8.61 15.47
C ARG A 45 7.04 8.32 14.26
N TYR A 46 7.50 7.08 14.10
CA TYR A 46 8.33 6.67 12.97
C TYR A 46 7.58 6.89 11.65
N LEU A 47 6.34 6.40 11.54
CA LEU A 47 5.51 6.53 10.35
C LEU A 47 5.25 8.00 9.99
N THR A 48 4.93 8.82 11.00
CA THR A 48 4.71 10.26 10.81
C THR A 48 5.99 10.95 10.30
N ALA A 49 7.16 10.60 10.84
CA ALA A 49 8.45 11.15 10.41
C ALA A 49 8.81 10.75 8.96
N GLN A 50 8.31 9.60 8.48
CA GLN A 50 8.44 9.16 7.08
C GLN A 50 7.36 9.78 6.15
N GLY A 51 6.48 10.63 6.67
CA GLY A 51 5.42 11.29 5.89
C GLY A 51 4.12 10.48 5.78
N TYR A 52 4.00 9.34 6.48
CA TYR A 52 2.76 8.57 6.53
C TYR A 52 1.83 9.15 7.60
N LEU A 53 0.92 10.03 7.16
CA LEU A 53 -0.02 10.74 8.05
C LEU A 53 -1.32 9.97 8.32
N LYS A 54 -1.71 9.06 7.43
CA LYS A 54 -2.92 8.23 7.52
C LYS A 54 -2.66 6.86 6.93
N LEU A 55 -3.29 5.84 7.48
CA LEU A 55 -3.25 4.49 6.92
C LEU A 55 -4.47 4.23 6.04
N TYR A 56 -4.24 3.55 4.92
CA TYR A 56 -5.34 3.07 4.09
C TYR A 56 -6.11 1.97 4.82
N SER A 57 -7.41 1.85 4.55
CA SER A 57 -8.27 0.85 5.20
C SER A 57 -7.73 -0.58 5.08
N HIS A 58 -7.18 -0.96 3.93
CA HIS A 58 -6.59 -2.29 3.73
C HIS A 58 -5.29 -2.52 4.52
N GLN A 59 -4.57 -1.45 4.90
CA GLN A 59 -3.39 -1.57 5.76
C GLN A 59 -3.83 -1.83 7.20
N VAL A 60 -4.86 -1.13 7.66
CA VAL A 60 -5.48 -1.34 8.98
C VAL A 60 -6.06 -2.74 9.11
N GLU A 61 -6.78 -3.21 8.09
CA GLU A 61 -7.35 -4.56 8.08
C GLU A 61 -6.25 -5.64 8.21
N VAL A 62 -5.09 -5.45 7.57
CA VAL A 62 -3.96 -6.37 7.69
C VAL A 62 -3.38 -6.34 9.11
N VAL A 63 -3.24 -5.15 9.71
CA VAL A 63 -2.76 -5.01 11.10
C VAL A 63 -3.70 -5.73 12.08
N GLU A 64 -5.01 -5.49 11.97
CA GLU A 64 -5.98 -6.08 12.88
C GLU A 64 -6.06 -7.60 12.75
N LYS A 65 -6.01 -8.14 11.53
CA LYS A 65 -5.96 -9.59 11.30
C LYS A 65 -4.64 -10.20 11.77
N ALA A 66 -3.52 -9.51 11.58
CA ALA A 66 -2.21 -10.01 12.03
C ALA A 66 -2.13 -10.10 13.56
N ARG A 67 -2.77 -9.17 14.29
CA ARG A 67 -2.89 -9.23 15.76
C ARG A 67 -3.76 -10.38 16.25
N GLN A 68 -4.57 -10.97 15.39
CA GLN A 68 -5.36 -12.17 15.66
C GLN A 68 -4.62 -13.46 15.23
N ASP A 69 -3.31 -13.36 14.92
CA ASP A 69 -2.47 -14.44 14.43
C ASP A 69 -3.01 -15.11 13.13
N GLU A 70 -3.75 -14.36 12.31
CA GLU A 70 -4.27 -14.85 11.04
C GLU A 70 -3.24 -14.85 9.91
N ASN A 71 -3.35 -15.83 9.01
CA ASN A 71 -2.60 -15.86 7.74
C ASN A 71 -3.32 -15.02 6.68
N ILE A 72 -2.61 -14.06 6.07
CA ILE A 72 -3.24 -13.04 5.22
C ILE A 72 -2.68 -13.07 3.80
N VAL A 73 -3.57 -13.03 2.81
CA VAL A 73 -3.24 -12.78 1.40
C VAL A 73 -3.82 -11.42 0.99
N LEU A 74 -2.94 -10.42 0.81
CA LEU A 74 -3.36 -9.07 0.40
C LEU A 74 -3.35 -8.94 -1.13
N VAL A 75 -4.54 -8.84 -1.73
CA VAL A 75 -4.70 -8.62 -3.18
C VAL A 75 -5.07 -7.16 -3.46
N THR A 76 -4.08 -6.35 -3.85
CA THR A 76 -4.30 -4.94 -4.23
C THR A 76 -3.42 -4.53 -5.41
N SER A 77 -3.84 -3.47 -6.12
CA SER A 77 -3.12 -2.92 -7.29
C SER A 77 -1.70 -2.46 -6.95
N THR A 78 -0.80 -2.42 -7.93
CA THR A 78 0.54 -1.83 -7.77
C THR A 78 0.45 -0.37 -7.29
N ALA A 79 1.40 0.05 -6.46
CA ALA A 79 1.45 1.38 -5.82
C ALA A 79 0.29 1.69 -4.84
N SER A 80 -0.44 0.67 -4.36
CA SER A 80 -1.48 0.82 -3.33
C SER A 80 -0.95 0.97 -1.89
N GLY A 81 0.35 0.76 -1.66
CA GLY A 81 0.94 0.77 -0.31
C GLY A 81 1.01 -0.59 0.38
N LYS A 82 1.00 -1.71 -0.37
CA LYS A 82 1.14 -3.09 0.16
C LYS A 82 2.33 -3.30 1.08
N THR A 83 3.49 -2.75 0.71
CA THR A 83 4.73 -2.91 1.47
C THR A 83 4.54 -2.49 2.92
N LEU A 84 3.91 -1.33 3.14
CA LEU A 84 3.64 -0.84 4.48
C LEU A 84 2.64 -1.73 5.23
N ALA A 85 1.64 -2.31 4.54
CA ALA A 85 0.66 -3.22 5.15
C ALA A 85 1.32 -4.43 5.82
N PHE A 86 2.39 -4.99 5.22
CA PHE A 86 3.12 -6.12 5.79
C PHE A 86 4.22 -5.72 6.78
N ILE A 87 4.80 -4.52 6.62
CA ILE A 87 5.87 -4.04 7.52
C ILE A 87 5.30 -3.64 8.88
N ILE A 88 4.15 -2.97 8.95
CA ILE A 88 3.61 -2.48 10.23
C ILE A 88 3.42 -3.62 11.25
N PRO A 89 2.75 -4.75 10.94
CA PRO A 89 2.59 -5.84 11.90
C PRO A 89 3.92 -6.45 12.34
N ALA A 90 4.88 -6.57 11.41
CA ALA A 90 6.21 -7.08 11.74
C ALA A 90 6.93 -6.14 12.72
N LEU A 91 6.90 -4.82 12.48
CA LEU A 91 7.47 -3.83 13.39
C LEU A 91 6.79 -3.84 14.75
N GLU A 92 5.47 -3.96 14.79
CA GLU A 92 4.70 -4.06 16.05
C GLU A 92 5.13 -5.29 16.86
N ARG A 93 5.29 -6.44 16.21
CA ARG A 93 5.75 -7.66 16.88
C ARG A 93 7.18 -7.56 17.39
N LEU A 94 8.08 -6.98 16.59
CA LEU A 94 9.48 -6.75 16.93
C LEU A 94 9.64 -5.74 18.08
N ALA A 95 8.76 -4.73 18.17
CA ALA A 95 8.78 -3.76 19.26
C ALA A 95 8.31 -4.37 20.59
N MET A 96 7.35 -5.30 20.54
CA MET A 96 6.79 -5.93 21.74
C MET A 96 7.61 -7.10 22.29
N ASN A 97 8.44 -7.73 21.46
CA ASN A 97 9.23 -8.90 21.85
C ASN A 97 10.65 -8.82 21.29
N ALA A 98 11.64 -8.66 22.17
CA ALA A 98 13.05 -8.56 21.80
C ALA A 98 13.61 -9.83 21.12
N ASP A 99 12.98 -10.99 21.35
CA ASP A 99 13.37 -12.26 20.72
C ASP A 99 12.63 -12.51 19.39
N ALA A 100 11.71 -11.63 18.99
CA ALA A 100 10.99 -11.78 17.74
C ALA A 100 11.90 -11.58 16.52
N THR A 101 11.60 -12.29 15.44
CA THR A 101 12.25 -12.14 14.14
C THR A 101 11.18 -12.09 13.04
N ALA A 102 11.53 -11.49 11.90
CA ALA A 102 10.67 -11.42 10.73
C ALA A 102 11.46 -11.86 9.48
N LEU A 103 10.84 -12.66 8.62
CA LEU A 103 11.41 -13.11 7.35
C LEU A 103 10.60 -12.55 6.19
N PHE A 104 11.23 -11.73 5.36
CA PHE A 104 10.65 -11.23 4.12
C PHE A 104 11.25 -11.97 2.93
N ILE A 105 10.39 -12.60 2.12
CA ILE A 105 10.80 -13.36 0.94
C ILE A 105 10.31 -12.63 -0.31
N TYR A 106 11.24 -12.29 -1.18
CA TYR A 106 10.96 -11.65 -2.47
C TYR A 106 11.41 -12.56 -3.61
N PRO A 107 10.72 -12.54 -4.77
CA PRO A 107 11.06 -13.39 -5.90
C PRO A 107 12.36 -12.98 -6.61
N MET A 108 12.84 -11.76 -6.39
CA MET A 108 14.04 -11.22 -7.04
C MET A 108 14.88 -10.43 -6.04
N LYS A 109 16.22 -10.51 -6.16
CA LYS A 109 17.16 -9.77 -5.31
C LYS A 109 16.93 -8.26 -5.36
N ALA A 110 16.69 -7.69 -6.54
CA ALA A 110 16.47 -6.25 -6.69
C ALA A 110 15.32 -5.76 -5.78
N LEU A 111 14.20 -6.49 -5.75
CA LEU A 111 13.06 -6.17 -4.90
C LEU A 111 13.33 -6.28 -3.39
N ALA A 112 14.35 -7.04 -3.00
CA ALA A 112 14.74 -7.15 -1.59
C ALA A 112 15.65 -5.99 -1.14
N TYR A 113 16.26 -5.26 -2.09
CA TYR A 113 17.13 -4.10 -1.82
C TYR A 113 16.44 -2.75 -2.06
N ASP A 114 15.25 -2.75 -2.65
CA ASP A 114 14.39 -1.57 -2.84
C ASP A 114 13.73 -1.13 -1.52
#